data_AF-A0A2G3DUH8-F1
#
_entry.id   AF-A0A2G3DUH8-F1
#
_cell.length_a   1.000
_cell.length_b   1.000
_cell.length_c   1.000
_cell.angle_alpha   90.00
_cell.angle_beta   90.00
_cell.angle_gamma   90.00
#
_symmetry.space_group_name_H-M   'P 1'
#
loop_
_entity.id
_entity.type
_entity.pdbx_description
1 polymer ?
#
loop_
_entity_poly.entity_id
_entity_poly.type
_entity_poly.pdbx_seq_one_letter_code
_entity_poly.pdbx_strand_id
1 'polypeptide(L)'
;MNLKNGPLTPSPRAILASILLMGMMLVGCGNTKTYTYNSSEAKERFEDFYLTKTVVGSNYIKIYWEGTMDSLENYHFHDDSVELDGHTIIINTEEPENYTELELSNGDRTYCFRNLYSDMYTALQIDMDSEGGLHVEGDEDTFFTDEEIEASRKRAEIEAKEQESLYVIFEGTWKAEDGSYFSFSKDDTYCLETFWISEEHPNGEKYINPELEFSHFEDSNEYQFSFPYGAMMKCYTIELSESGDVMEVEGKTLTKEL
;
A
#
# COMPACT_ATOMS: atom_id res chain seq x y z
N MET A 1 18.61 -50.59 66.38
CA MET A 1 17.26 -50.57 65.76
C MET A 1 17.40 -50.00 64.36
N ASN A 2 16.98 -50.79 63.37
CA ASN A 2 17.18 -50.56 61.94
C ASN A 2 15.82 -50.20 61.35
N LEU A 3 15.66 -49.00 60.75
CA LEU A 3 14.54 -48.72 59.85
C LEU A 3 15.11 -48.03 58.62
N LYS A 4 15.13 -48.82 57.53
CA LYS A 4 15.47 -48.40 56.17
C LYS A 4 14.35 -47.52 55.62
N ASN A 5 14.69 -46.32 55.17
CA ASN A 5 13.84 -45.54 54.27
C ASN A 5 13.94 -46.14 52.86
N GLY A 6 12.92 -46.88 52.43
CA GLY A 6 12.75 -47.27 51.03
C GLY A 6 12.01 -46.17 50.25
N PRO A 7 12.27 -46.01 48.94
CA PRO A 7 11.56 -45.05 48.11
C PRO A 7 10.09 -45.46 47.96
N LEU A 8 9.19 -44.50 48.12
CA LEU A 8 7.76 -44.66 47.87
C LEU A 8 7.52 -44.93 46.37
N THR A 9 7.26 -46.18 46.02
CA THR A 9 6.69 -46.51 44.71
C THR A 9 5.21 -46.15 44.71
N PRO A 10 4.72 -45.34 43.75
CA PRO A 10 3.30 -45.00 43.69
C PRO A 10 2.48 -46.26 43.34
N SER A 11 1.32 -46.39 44.00
CA SER A 11 0.43 -47.54 43.78
C SER A 11 -0.06 -47.61 42.31
N PRO A 12 -0.35 -48.80 41.77
CA PRO A 12 -0.86 -48.94 40.38
C PRO A 12 -2.13 -48.13 40.11
N ARG A 13 -2.93 -47.84 41.15
CA ARG A 13 -4.12 -46.99 41.05
C ARG A 13 -3.80 -45.50 40.90
N ALA A 14 -2.68 -45.04 41.47
CA ALA A 14 -2.19 -43.67 41.27
C ALA A 14 -1.62 -43.48 39.85
N ILE A 15 -1.03 -44.53 39.26
CA ILE A 15 -0.54 -44.50 37.87
C ILE A 15 -1.71 -44.48 36.88
N LEU A 16 -2.76 -45.29 37.10
CA LEU A 16 -3.95 -45.25 36.24
C LEU A 16 -4.74 -43.93 36.35
N ALA A 17 -4.79 -43.32 37.55
CA ALA A 17 -5.43 -42.01 37.71
C ALA A 17 -4.65 -40.91 36.98
N SER A 18 -3.32 -40.94 37.00
CA SER A 18 -2.49 -39.98 36.24
C SER A 18 -2.60 -40.19 34.73
N ILE A 19 -2.72 -41.43 34.25
CA ILE A 19 -2.89 -41.73 32.81
C ILE A 19 -4.31 -41.35 32.32
N LEU A 20 -5.34 -41.52 33.16
CA LEU A 20 -6.71 -41.12 32.81
C LEU A 20 -6.90 -39.59 32.86
N LEU A 21 -6.18 -38.89 33.76
CA LEU A 21 -6.18 -37.42 33.80
C LEU A 21 -5.38 -36.78 32.66
N MET A 22 -4.33 -37.47 32.16
CA MET A 22 -3.58 -37.03 30.98
C MET A 22 -4.27 -37.40 29.65
N GLY A 23 -5.24 -38.30 29.69
CA GLY A 23 -6.03 -38.74 28.52
C GLY A 23 -7.34 -37.99 28.29
N MET A 24 -7.75 -37.07 29.17
CA MET A 24 -9.00 -36.30 29.06
C MET A 24 -8.82 -34.82 28.66
N MET A 25 -7.60 -34.39 28.31
CA MET A 25 -7.35 -33.08 27.66
C MET A 25 -7.38 -33.14 26.13
N LEU A 26 -8.02 -34.14 25.54
CA LEU A 26 -8.35 -34.17 24.10
C LEU A 26 -9.86 -33.95 23.92
N VAL A 27 -10.34 -32.83 24.43
CA VAL A 27 -11.64 -32.27 24.06
C VAL A 27 -11.35 -31.08 23.15
N GLY A 28 -11.22 -31.38 21.85
CA GLY A 28 -11.24 -30.38 20.77
C GLY A 28 -10.16 -29.29 20.79
N CYS A 29 -8.87 -29.66 20.77
CA CYS A 29 -7.86 -28.70 20.31
C CYS A 29 -8.06 -28.49 18.80
N GLY A 30 -8.66 -27.36 18.41
CA GLY A 30 -8.53 -26.89 17.03
C GLY A 30 -7.04 -26.83 16.68
N ASN A 31 -6.66 -27.24 15.47
CA ASN A 31 -5.27 -27.24 15.02
C ASN A 31 -4.77 -25.79 14.90
N THR A 32 -4.31 -25.20 16.00
CA THR A 32 -3.68 -23.88 15.97
C THR A 32 -2.23 -24.02 15.49
N LYS A 33 -1.86 -23.28 14.44
CA LYS A 33 -0.47 -23.16 14.00
C LYS A 33 0.14 -21.90 14.59
N THR A 34 1.44 -21.92 14.90
CA THR A 34 2.15 -20.77 15.45
C THR A 34 3.46 -20.57 14.72
N TYR A 35 3.68 -19.34 14.28
CA TYR A 35 4.85 -18.87 13.56
C TYR A 35 5.50 -17.80 14.42
N THR A 36 6.74 -18.02 14.87
CA THR A 36 7.46 -17.07 15.73
C THR A 36 8.62 -16.51 14.94
N TYR A 37 8.74 -15.19 14.91
CA TYR A 37 9.73 -14.51 14.08
C TYR A 37 11.03 -14.30 14.83
N ASN A 38 12.17 -14.52 14.16
CA ASN A 38 13.48 -14.31 14.78
C ASN A 38 13.85 -12.82 14.80
N SER A 39 13.50 -12.12 15.88
CA SER A 39 13.74 -10.67 16.04
C SER A 39 15.21 -10.23 16.05
N SER A 40 16.16 -11.16 16.25
CA SER A 40 17.60 -10.88 16.21
C SER A 40 18.20 -10.95 14.80
N GLU A 41 17.49 -11.59 13.86
CA GLU A 41 17.88 -11.75 12.45
C GLU A 41 16.94 -11.02 11.49
N ALA A 42 15.80 -10.52 11.98
CA ALA A 42 14.90 -9.63 11.26
C ALA A 42 15.59 -8.30 10.94
N LYS A 43 16.30 -8.28 9.81
CA LYS A 43 16.74 -7.07 9.14
C LYS A 43 15.56 -6.18 8.72
N GLU A 44 14.38 -6.78 8.65
CA GLU A 44 13.14 -6.21 8.15
C GLU A 44 12.21 -5.87 9.31
N ARG A 45 12.71 -5.08 10.28
CA ARG A 45 11.94 -4.62 11.43
C ARG A 45 12.04 -3.09 11.53
N PHE A 46 10.94 -2.44 11.84
CA PHE A 46 10.93 -1.04 12.24
C PHE A 46 11.08 -0.99 13.76
N GLU A 47 11.96 -0.11 14.28
CA GLU A 47 12.24 -0.06 15.72
C GLU A 47 11.01 0.31 16.54
N ASP A 48 10.13 1.12 15.96
CA ASP A 48 8.88 1.57 16.56
C ASP A 48 7.75 0.54 16.45
N PHE A 49 7.77 -0.36 15.46
CA PHE A 49 6.74 -1.39 15.28
C PHE A 49 7.27 -2.64 14.56
N TYR A 50 7.20 -3.79 15.22
CA TYR A 50 7.62 -5.06 14.64
C TYR A 50 6.79 -6.25 15.13
N LEU A 51 6.59 -7.23 14.26
CA LEU A 51 5.85 -8.45 14.61
C LEU A 51 6.75 -9.43 15.36
N THR A 52 6.18 -10.17 16.31
CA THR A 52 6.90 -11.19 17.11
C THR A 52 6.43 -12.61 16.84
N LYS A 53 5.13 -12.79 16.60
CA LYS A 53 4.57 -14.10 16.22
C LYS A 53 3.18 -13.95 15.62
N THR A 54 2.79 -14.96 14.85
CA THR A 54 1.42 -15.13 14.34
C THR A 54 0.86 -16.48 14.75
N VAL A 55 -0.37 -16.50 15.24
CA VAL A 55 -1.13 -17.69 15.63
C VAL A 55 -2.35 -17.82 14.75
N VAL A 56 -2.44 -18.94 14.03
CA VAL A 56 -3.51 -19.23 13.08
C VAL A 56 -4.45 -20.24 13.73
N GLY A 57 -5.69 -19.83 13.99
CA GLY A 57 -6.77 -20.67 14.46
C GLY A 57 -7.59 -21.25 13.31
N SER A 58 -8.75 -21.83 13.64
CA SER A 58 -9.70 -22.35 12.63
C SER A 58 -10.49 -21.25 11.92
N ASN A 59 -10.65 -20.10 12.56
CA ASN A 59 -11.50 -19.00 12.10
C ASN A 59 -10.98 -17.64 12.58
N TYR A 60 -9.69 -17.58 12.92
CA TYR A 60 -9.06 -16.35 13.40
C TYR A 60 -7.56 -16.39 13.15
N ILE A 61 -6.96 -15.21 13.13
CA ILE A 61 -5.51 -15.00 13.17
C ILE A 61 -5.22 -14.05 14.32
N LYS A 62 -4.13 -14.30 15.05
CA LYS A 62 -3.60 -13.38 16.06
C LYS A 62 -2.18 -13.04 15.72
N ILE A 63 -1.92 -11.76 15.47
CA ILE A 63 -0.61 -11.23 15.16
C ILE A 63 -0.16 -10.44 16.39
N TYR A 64 0.99 -10.80 16.93
CA TYR A 64 1.55 -10.16 18.11
C TYR A 64 2.66 -9.22 17.66
N TRP A 65 2.69 -8.03 18.24
CA TRP A 65 3.62 -6.99 17.87
C TRP A 65 4.24 -6.36 19.11
N GLU A 66 5.43 -5.78 18.96
CA GLU A 66 6.15 -5.05 19.98
C GLU A 66 6.72 -3.77 19.35
N GLY A 67 7.21 -2.86 20.17
CA GLY A 67 7.78 -1.59 19.72
C GLY A 67 7.38 -0.42 20.61
N THR A 68 7.66 0.79 20.13
CA THR A 68 7.34 2.05 20.82
C THR A 68 6.21 2.83 20.16
N MET A 69 5.61 2.31 19.10
CA MET A 69 4.50 2.93 18.39
C MET A 69 3.32 3.17 19.34
N ASP A 70 2.84 4.41 19.34
CA ASP A 70 1.65 4.80 20.09
C ASP A 70 0.38 4.22 19.46
N SER A 71 -0.57 3.83 20.32
CA SER A 71 -1.88 3.20 20.04
C SER A 71 -2.19 2.89 18.56
N LEU A 72 -2.18 1.59 18.22
CA LEU A 72 -2.66 1.08 16.93
C LEU A 72 -4.12 1.44 16.62
N GLU A 73 -4.89 1.93 17.59
CA GLU A 73 -6.28 2.36 17.39
C GLU A 73 -6.40 3.52 16.37
N ASN A 74 -5.32 4.26 16.12
CA ASN A 74 -5.30 5.34 15.12
C ASN A 74 -4.92 4.86 13.71
N TYR A 75 -4.59 3.58 13.55
CA TYR A 75 -4.24 3.01 12.25
C TYR A 75 -5.45 2.42 11.57
N HIS A 76 -5.53 2.66 10.26
CA HIS A 76 -6.47 2.00 9.37
C HIS A 76 -5.87 0.68 8.92
N PHE A 77 -6.58 -0.42 9.17
CA PHE A 77 -6.22 -1.73 8.66
C PHE A 77 -6.93 -1.98 7.33
N HIS A 78 -6.28 -2.71 6.42
CA HIS A 78 -6.93 -3.12 5.18
C HIS A 78 -8.12 -4.07 5.43
N ASP A 79 -8.09 -4.81 6.54
CA ASP A 79 -9.15 -5.74 6.92
C ASP A 79 -10.10 -5.10 7.97
N ASP A 80 -11.37 -4.95 7.61
CA ASP A 80 -12.42 -4.37 8.45
C ASP A 80 -12.76 -5.22 9.69
N SER A 81 -12.32 -6.49 9.75
CA SER A 81 -12.60 -7.42 10.85
C SER A 81 -11.59 -7.36 11.99
N VAL A 82 -10.66 -6.40 11.94
CA VAL A 82 -9.58 -6.26 12.94
C VAL A 82 -10.13 -5.82 14.30
N GLU A 83 -9.76 -6.58 15.32
CA GLU A 83 -9.91 -6.23 16.73
C GLU A 83 -8.53 -6.08 17.37
N LEU A 84 -8.37 -5.08 18.25
CA LEU A 84 -7.13 -4.81 18.96
C LEU A 84 -7.24 -5.23 20.43
N ASP A 85 -6.26 -5.98 20.93
CA ASP A 85 -6.12 -6.36 22.33
C ASP A 85 -4.67 -6.14 22.79
N GLY A 86 -4.38 -4.88 23.16
CA GLY A 86 -3.04 -4.42 23.52
C GLY A 86 -2.03 -4.67 22.40
N HIS A 87 -1.02 -5.50 22.69
CA HIS A 87 0.03 -5.89 21.74
C HIS A 87 -0.39 -7.04 20.79
N THR A 88 -1.69 -7.16 20.54
CA THR A 88 -2.28 -8.22 19.70
C THR A 88 -3.27 -7.62 18.71
N ILE A 89 -3.07 -7.92 17.43
CA ILE A 89 -4.02 -7.70 16.34
C ILE A 89 -4.76 -9.03 16.14
N ILE A 90 -6.09 -9.01 16.18
CA ILE A 90 -6.95 -10.18 16.04
C ILE A 90 -7.79 -9.98 14.79
N ILE A 91 -7.79 -10.98 13.91
CA ILE A 91 -8.51 -10.92 12.63
C ILE A 91 -9.43 -12.13 12.58
N ASN A 92 -10.73 -11.88 12.45
CA ASN A 92 -11.74 -12.93 12.42
C ASN A 92 -12.09 -13.23 10.96
N THR A 93 -11.64 -14.38 10.46
CA THR A 93 -11.83 -14.78 9.05
C THR A 93 -12.16 -16.26 8.94
N GLU A 94 -12.98 -16.62 7.96
CA GLU A 94 -13.33 -18.02 7.67
C GLU A 94 -12.20 -18.77 6.93
N GLU A 95 -11.26 -18.04 6.33
CA GLU A 95 -10.15 -18.59 5.54
C GLU A 95 -8.79 -18.09 6.07
N PRO A 96 -8.43 -18.42 7.33
CA PRO A 96 -7.23 -17.87 7.94
C PRO A 96 -5.95 -18.25 7.19
N GLU A 97 -5.91 -19.39 6.49
CA GLU A 97 -4.78 -19.81 5.66
C GLU A 97 -4.45 -18.87 4.49
N ASN A 98 -5.39 -18.02 4.06
CA ASN A 98 -5.19 -17.09 2.94
C ASN A 98 -4.64 -15.73 3.38
N TYR A 99 -4.63 -15.45 4.68
CA TYR A 99 -4.15 -14.18 5.23
C TYR A 99 -2.64 -14.22 5.45
N THR A 100 -1.87 -14.08 4.38
CA THR A 100 -0.40 -14.15 4.42
C THR A 100 0.27 -12.79 4.58
N GLU A 101 -0.52 -11.72 4.61
CA GLU A 101 -0.07 -10.32 4.55
C GLU A 101 -0.86 -9.46 5.55
N LEU A 102 -0.23 -8.43 6.10
CA LEU A 102 -0.85 -7.43 6.97
C LEU A 102 -0.46 -6.04 6.47
N GLU A 103 -1.45 -5.18 6.29
CA GLU A 103 -1.24 -3.77 5.94
C GLU A 103 -1.99 -2.88 6.93
N LEU A 104 -1.31 -1.84 7.39
CA LEU A 104 -1.89 -0.80 8.24
C LEU A 104 -1.30 0.57 7.90
N SER A 105 -2.13 1.61 7.90
CA SER A 105 -1.73 2.96 7.54
C SER A 105 -2.25 4.01 8.52
N ASN A 106 -1.52 5.12 8.64
CA ASN A 106 -1.91 6.29 9.41
C ASN A 106 -1.42 7.56 8.71
N GLY A 107 -2.35 8.26 8.07
CA GLY A 107 -2.02 9.37 7.20
C GLY A 107 -1.13 8.92 6.06
N ASP A 108 0.03 9.57 5.91
CA ASP A 108 0.95 9.35 4.81
C ASP A 108 1.90 8.16 5.02
N ARG A 109 1.77 7.44 6.14
CA ARG A 109 2.60 6.29 6.49
C ARG A 109 1.83 5.00 6.38
N THR A 110 2.40 4.01 5.70
CA THR A 110 1.88 2.66 5.59
C THR A 110 2.94 1.64 5.98
N TYR A 111 2.56 0.65 6.79
CA TYR A 111 3.37 -0.52 7.10
C TYR A 111 2.78 -1.73 6.39
N CYS A 112 3.62 -2.44 5.64
CA CYS A 112 3.25 -3.64 4.90
C CYS A 112 4.08 -4.81 5.40
N PHE A 113 3.43 -5.93 5.72
CA PHE A 113 4.06 -7.17 6.16
C PHE A 113 3.60 -8.33 5.29
N ARG A 114 4.52 -9.20 4.90
CA ARG A 114 4.24 -10.41 4.10
C ARG A 114 4.88 -11.64 4.73
N ASN A 115 4.53 -12.82 4.21
CA ASN A 115 5.08 -14.09 4.67
C ASN A 115 4.79 -14.37 6.16
N LEU A 116 3.60 -14.00 6.64
CA LEU A 116 3.21 -14.15 8.05
C LEU A 116 3.27 -15.60 8.57
N TYR A 117 3.26 -16.58 7.67
CA TYR A 117 3.30 -18.02 7.98
C TYR A 117 4.68 -18.64 7.74
N SER A 118 5.73 -17.86 7.96
CA SER A 118 7.13 -18.26 7.89
C SER A 118 7.84 -18.05 9.24
N ASP A 119 9.10 -18.50 9.34
CA ASP A 119 9.99 -18.18 10.46
C ASP A 119 10.53 -16.74 10.42
N MET A 120 10.36 -16.09 9.26
CA MET A 120 10.69 -14.69 9.00
C MET A 120 9.60 -14.06 8.12
N TYR A 121 9.01 -12.96 8.57
CA TYR A 121 8.19 -12.11 7.70
C TYR A 121 9.08 -11.17 6.91
N THR A 122 8.52 -10.61 5.85
CA THR A 122 9.13 -9.47 5.15
C THR A 122 8.34 -8.19 5.40
N ALA A 123 9.01 -7.04 5.43
CA ALA A 123 8.34 -5.78 5.77
C ALA A 123 8.86 -4.56 5.02
N LEU A 124 7.92 -3.68 4.64
CA LEU A 124 8.17 -2.34 4.11
C LEU A 124 7.40 -1.29 4.90
N GLN A 125 8.01 -0.12 5.06
CA GLN A 125 7.35 1.11 5.48
C GLN A 125 7.38 2.06 4.28
N ILE A 126 6.22 2.59 3.94
CA ILE A 126 6.06 3.52 2.83
C ILE A 126 5.59 4.83 3.44
N ASP A 127 6.38 5.88 3.25
CA ASP A 127 6.08 7.25 3.66
C ASP A 127 5.86 8.10 2.41
N MET A 128 4.69 8.72 2.27
CA MET A 128 4.42 9.74 1.26
C MET A 128 4.80 11.11 1.84
N ASP A 129 5.67 11.85 1.17
CA ASP A 129 6.00 13.20 1.59
C ASP A 129 4.95 14.22 1.09
N SER A 130 5.02 15.44 1.62
CA SER A 130 4.08 16.51 1.26
C SER A 130 4.21 16.99 -0.20
N GLU A 131 5.25 16.56 -0.91
CA GLU A 131 5.50 16.85 -2.32
C GLU A 131 5.15 15.64 -3.22
N GLY A 132 4.46 14.62 -2.67
CA GLY A 132 4.02 13.42 -3.38
C GLY A 132 5.12 12.38 -3.60
N GLY A 133 6.31 12.58 -3.04
CA GLY A 133 7.41 11.63 -3.10
C GLY A 133 7.14 10.40 -2.24
N LEU A 134 7.30 9.21 -2.83
CA LEU A 134 7.24 7.94 -2.11
C LEU A 134 8.64 7.59 -1.57
N HIS A 135 8.76 7.44 -0.26
CA HIS A 135 9.95 6.94 0.42
C HIS A 135 9.66 5.54 0.95
N VAL A 136 10.46 4.57 0.52
CA VAL A 136 10.34 3.17 0.95
C VAL A 136 11.50 2.82 1.87
N GLU A 137 11.18 2.32 3.06
CA GLU A 137 12.14 1.78 4.03
C GLU A 137 11.89 0.27 4.19
N GLY A 138 12.95 -0.53 4.05
CA GLY A 138 12.89 -1.99 4.15
C GLY A 138 13.73 -2.67 3.06
N ASP A 139 13.59 -3.99 2.93
CA ASP A 139 14.29 -4.78 1.90
C ASP A 139 13.31 -5.11 0.77
N GLU A 140 13.26 -4.24 -0.26
CA GLU A 140 12.35 -4.41 -1.40
C GLU A 140 12.64 -5.69 -2.20
N ASP A 141 13.91 -6.11 -2.26
CA ASP A 141 14.35 -7.29 -3.02
C ASP A 141 13.81 -8.60 -2.41
N THR A 142 13.54 -8.63 -1.10
CA THR A 142 12.93 -9.78 -0.42
C THR A 142 11.41 -9.63 -0.28
N PHE A 143 10.90 -8.41 -0.28
CA PHE A 143 9.48 -8.14 -0.12
C PHE A 143 8.66 -8.45 -1.36
N PHE A 144 9.17 -8.08 -2.55
CA PHE A 144 8.50 -8.34 -3.82
C PHE A 144 8.99 -9.63 -4.46
N THR A 145 8.07 -10.35 -5.09
CA THR A 145 8.43 -11.48 -5.97
C THR A 145 9.01 -10.99 -7.29
N ASP A 146 9.84 -11.82 -7.94
CA ASP A 146 10.37 -11.54 -9.28
C ASP A 146 9.22 -11.25 -10.27
N GLU A 147 8.09 -11.97 -10.14
CA GLU A 147 6.90 -11.73 -10.95
C GLU A 147 6.26 -10.37 -10.70
N GLU A 148 6.18 -9.89 -9.45
CA GLU A 148 5.65 -8.58 -9.10
C GLU A 148 6.56 -7.45 -9.59
N ILE A 149 7.88 -7.60 -9.44
CA ILE A 149 8.88 -6.66 -9.95
C ILE A 149 8.75 -6.55 -11.47
N GLU A 150 8.70 -7.68 -12.17
CA GLU A 150 8.56 -7.70 -13.63
C GLU A 150 7.19 -7.16 -14.09
N ALA A 151 6.11 -7.43 -13.35
CA ALA A 151 4.80 -6.86 -13.62
C ALA A 151 4.80 -5.34 -13.42
N SER A 152 5.45 -4.84 -12.36
CA SER A 152 5.63 -3.41 -12.11
C SER A 152 6.43 -2.74 -13.22
N ARG A 153 7.55 -3.35 -13.62
CA ARG A 153 8.37 -2.89 -14.74
C ARG A 153 7.58 -2.82 -16.05
N LYS A 154 6.74 -3.82 -16.33
CA LYS A 154 5.87 -3.82 -17.52
C LYS A 154 4.80 -2.74 -17.46
N ARG A 155 4.19 -2.50 -16.29
CA ARG A 155 3.23 -1.40 -16.11
C ARG A 155 3.92 -0.06 -16.36
N ALA A 156 5.07 0.18 -15.75
CA ALA A 156 5.85 1.38 -15.98
C ALA A 156 6.25 1.57 -17.45
N GLU A 157 6.58 0.50 -18.18
CA GLU A 157 6.83 0.57 -19.63
C GLU A 157 5.59 0.91 -20.46
N ILE A 158 4.42 0.42 -20.05
CA ILE A 158 3.14 0.74 -20.71
C ILE A 158 2.78 2.19 -20.42
N GLU A 159 2.79 2.60 -19.16
CA GLU A 159 2.55 3.98 -18.71
C GLU A 159 3.49 4.97 -19.39
N ALA A 160 4.79 4.65 -19.48
CA ALA A 160 5.76 5.49 -20.19
C ALA A 160 5.44 5.62 -21.69
N LYS A 161 4.97 4.57 -22.35
CA LYS A 161 4.55 4.62 -23.76
C LYS A 161 3.25 5.39 -23.94
N GLU A 162 2.30 5.23 -23.03
CA GLU A 162 1.05 6.00 -23.01
C GLU A 162 1.36 7.48 -22.85
N GLN A 163 2.19 7.84 -21.87
CA GLN A 163 2.68 9.21 -21.70
C GLN A 163 3.41 9.72 -22.95
N GLU A 164 4.33 8.95 -23.54
CA GLU A 164 5.01 9.31 -24.81
C GLU A 164 4.01 9.60 -25.94
N SER A 165 2.96 8.80 -26.06
CA SER A 165 1.92 9.02 -27.09
C SER A 165 1.10 10.29 -26.82
N LEU A 166 0.80 10.60 -25.55
CA LEU A 166 0.14 11.84 -25.15
C LEU A 166 1.03 13.06 -25.44
N TYR A 167 2.36 12.95 -25.27
CA TYR A 167 3.28 14.03 -25.64
C TYR A 167 3.20 14.38 -27.11
N VAL A 168 3.26 13.38 -27.99
CA VAL A 168 3.22 13.63 -29.44
C VAL A 168 1.97 14.43 -29.83
N ILE A 169 0.87 14.21 -29.12
CA ILE A 169 -0.40 14.91 -29.34
C ILE A 169 -0.32 16.34 -28.79
N PHE A 170 0.00 16.50 -27.51
CA PHE A 170 -0.19 17.75 -26.79
C PHE A 170 1.01 18.71 -26.82
N GLU A 171 2.25 18.21 -27.03
CA GLU A 171 3.48 19.01 -26.97
C GLU A 171 3.36 20.31 -27.77
N GLY A 172 3.70 21.43 -27.13
CA GLY A 172 3.64 22.77 -27.74
C GLY A 172 2.68 23.72 -27.02
N THR A 173 2.50 24.90 -27.59
CA THR A 173 1.63 25.95 -27.05
C THR A 173 0.34 26.03 -27.85
N TRP A 174 -0.79 26.07 -27.15
CA TRP A 174 -2.15 26.12 -27.70
C TRP A 174 -2.79 27.43 -27.28
N LYS A 175 -3.29 28.23 -28.22
CA LYS A 175 -3.81 29.58 -27.95
C LYS A 175 -5.29 29.71 -28.31
N ALA A 176 -6.05 30.36 -27.43
CA ALA A 176 -7.39 30.83 -27.70
C ALA A 176 -7.37 32.27 -28.24
N GLU A 177 -8.49 32.70 -28.86
CA GLU A 177 -8.63 34.06 -29.42
C GLU A 177 -8.55 35.17 -28.36
N ASP A 178 -8.93 34.86 -27.11
CA ASP A 178 -8.88 35.79 -25.97
C ASP A 178 -7.47 35.96 -25.39
N GLY A 179 -6.46 35.31 -25.97
CA GLY A 179 -5.07 35.34 -25.52
C GLY A 179 -4.75 34.35 -24.39
N SER A 180 -5.74 33.56 -23.93
CA SER A 180 -5.46 32.43 -23.04
C SER A 180 -4.71 31.31 -23.76
N TYR A 181 -3.86 30.59 -23.03
CA TYR A 181 -3.09 29.51 -23.64
C TYR A 181 -2.86 28.33 -22.69
N PHE A 182 -2.67 27.16 -23.31
CA PHE A 182 -2.11 25.95 -22.71
C PHE A 182 -0.72 25.70 -23.27
N SER A 183 0.28 25.48 -22.42
CA SER A 183 1.58 24.98 -22.90
C SER A 183 1.83 23.61 -22.30
N PHE A 184 2.26 22.68 -23.15
CA PHE A 184 2.66 21.33 -22.76
C PHE A 184 4.14 21.17 -23.08
N SER A 185 4.97 21.03 -22.06
CA SER A 185 6.40 20.73 -22.20
C SER A 185 6.77 19.41 -21.54
N LYS A 186 7.85 18.83 -22.04
CA LYS A 186 8.45 17.63 -21.49
C LYS A 186 9.63 18.02 -20.60
N ASP A 187 9.66 17.52 -19.37
CA ASP A 187 10.86 17.58 -18.54
C ASP A 187 11.81 16.38 -18.78
N ASP A 188 12.96 16.36 -18.10
CA ASP A 188 13.94 15.28 -18.23
C ASP A 188 13.39 13.90 -17.77
N THR A 189 12.24 13.88 -17.10
CA THR A 189 11.57 12.70 -16.54
C THR A 189 10.30 12.27 -17.28
N TYR A 190 10.00 12.89 -18.44
CA TYR A 190 8.78 12.62 -19.19
C TYR A 190 7.49 12.98 -18.41
N CYS A 191 7.51 13.98 -17.52
CA CYS A 191 6.31 14.56 -16.89
C CYS A 191 5.80 15.82 -17.65
N LEU A 192 4.49 15.85 -17.94
CA LEU A 192 3.89 16.82 -18.87
C LEU A 192 3.64 18.10 -18.10
N GLU A 193 4.49 19.10 -18.22
CA GLU A 193 4.25 20.38 -17.58
C GLU A 193 3.12 21.11 -18.30
N THR A 194 2.08 21.52 -17.55
CA THR A 194 0.95 22.27 -18.11
C THR A 194 0.97 23.72 -17.62
N PHE A 195 0.67 24.65 -18.52
CA PHE A 195 0.57 26.07 -18.18
C PHE A 195 -0.77 26.60 -18.63
N TRP A 196 -1.63 27.05 -17.72
CA TRP A 196 -2.86 27.77 -18.06
C TRP A 196 -2.73 29.24 -17.70
N ILE A 197 -2.94 30.13 -18.68
CA ILE A 197 -3.02 31.57 -18.45
C ILE A 197 -4.36 32.08 -18.95
N SER A 198 -5.18 32.67 -18.08
CA SER A 198 -6.41 33.39 -18.47
C SER A 198 -6.52 34.76 -17.76
N GLU A 199 -7.23 35.71 -18.39
CA GLU A 199 -7.46 37.07 -17.84
C GLU A 199 -8.19 37.09 -16.48
N GLU A 200 -8.89 36.01 -16.10
CA GLU A 200 -9.61 35.93 -14.83
C GLU A 200 -8.71 35.71 -13.60
N HIS A 201 -7.39 35.53 -13.79
CA HIS A 201 -6.44 35.33 -12.70
C HIS A 201 -5.83 36.67 -12.23
N PRO A 202 -6.13 37.15 -11.00
CA PRO A 202 -5.77 38.51 -10.56
C PRO A 202 -4.27 38.82 -10.44
N ASN A 203 -3.37 37.83 -10.58
CA ASN A 203 -1.95 37.97 -10.21
C ASN A 203 -0.93 37.41 -11.23
N GLY A 204 -1.32 37.17 -12.49
CA GLY A 204 -0.37 36.71 -13.52
C GLY A 204 0.10 35.26 -13.36
N GLU A 205 0.90 34.82 -14.34
CA GLU A 205 1.48 33.48 -14.57
C GLU A 205 1.47 32.56 -13.35
N LYS A 206 0.74 31.44 -13.41
CA LYS A 206 0.84 30.38 -12.41
C LYS A 206 1.26 29.07 -13.09
N TYR A 207 2.42 28.59 -12.68
CA TYR A 207 2.91 27.24 -12.96
C TYR A 207 1.89 26.22 -12.41
N ILE A 208 1.42 25.29 -13.25
CA ILE A 208 0.65 24.13 -12.81
C ILE A 208 1.66 22.96 -12.79
N ASN A 209 2.15 22.64 -11.59
CA ASN A 209 3.10 21.54 -11.37
C ASN A 209 2.39 20.19 -11.61
N PRO A 210 2.95 19.25 -12.40
CA PRO A 210 2.20 18.15 -12.98
C PRO A 210 2.29 16.86 -12.15
N GLU A 211 1.60 16.82 -11.02
CA GLU A 211 1.00 15.55 -10.61
C GLU A 211 -0.29 15.36 -11.40
N LEU A 212 -0.12 15.11 -12.70
CA LEU A 212 -1.23 14.93 -13.63
C LEU A 212 -1.61 13.46 -13.65
N GLU A 213 -2.76 13.15 -13.06
CA GLU A 213 -3.51 11.96 -13.46
C GLU A 213 -4.15 12.25 -14.82
N PHE A 214 -3.59 11.63 -15.86
CA PHE A 214 -4.17 11.59 -17.20
C PHE A 214 -5.08 10.39 -17.33
N SER A 215 -6.34 10.63 -17.70
CA SER A 215 -7.25 9.58 -18.13
C SER A 215 -7.71 9.85 -19.55
N HIS A 216 -7.45 8.88 -20.44
CA HIS A 216 -8.01 8.84 -21.78
C HIS A 216 -9.26 7.96 -21.76
N PHE A 217 -10.38 8.48 -22.26
CA PHE A 217 -11.56 7.66 -22.45
C PHE A 217 -11.41 6.86 -23.75
N GLU A 218 -11.27 5.54 -23.65
CA GLU A 218 -11.20 4.62 -24.80
C GLU A 218 -12.32 4.95 -25.81
N ASP A 219 -11.96 4.97 -27.10
CA ASP A 219 -12.83 5.28 -28.24
C ASP A 219 -13.36 6.74 -28.32
N SER A 220 -12.70 7.70 -27.66
CA SER A 220 -13.03 9.12 -27.78
C SER A 220 -11.79 10.00 -28.02
N ASN A 221 -12.01 11.22 -28.54
CA ASN A 221 -11.00 12.28 -28.56
C ASN A 221 -11.00 13.09 -27.25
N GLU A 222 -11.58 12.54 -26.18
CA GLU A 222 -11.74 13.20 -24.89
C GLU A 222 -10.65 12.75 -23.92
N TYR A 223 -9.96 13.73 -23.33
CA TYR A 223 -8.90 13.54 -22.35
C TYR A 223 -9.25 14.32 -21.10
N GLN A 224 -9.12 13.71 -19.93
CA GLN A 224 -9.30 14.42 -18.68
C GLN A 224 -7.94 14.65 -18.01
N PHE A 225 -7.74 15.87 -17.55
CA PHE A 225 -6.58 16.25 -16.75
C PHE A 225 -7.02 16.80 -15.41
N SER A 226 -6.42 16.31 -14.35
CA SER A 226 -6.67 16.77 -12.98
C SER A 226 -5.40 17.34 -12.39
N PHE A 227 -5.49 18.49 -11.72
CA PHE A 227 -4.36 19.04 -10.97
C PHE A 227 -4.78 19.64 -9.62
N PRO A 228 -3.87 19.64 -8.63
CA PRO A 228 -4.11 20.28 -7.35
C PRO A 228 -4.18 21.81 -7.49
N TYR A 229 -5.33 22.40 -7.18
CA TYR A 229 -5.57 23.84 -7.10
C TYR A 229 -5.83 24.25 -5.64
N GLY A 230 -4.76 24.49 -4.89
CA GLY A 230 -4.86 24.74 -3.45
C GLY A 230 -5.29 23.46 -2.73
N ALA A 231 -6.39 23.51 -1.95
CA ALA A 231 -6.95 22.33 -1.26
C ALA A 231 -8.00 21.57 -2.09
N MET A 232 -8.15 21.88 -3.38
CA MET A 232 -9.15 21.26 -4.25
C MET A 232 -8.47 20.67 -5.49
N MET A 233 -8.92 19.49 -5.92
CA MET A 233 -8.59 18.97 -7.25
C MET A 233 -9.45 19.70 -8.28
N LYS A 234 -8.82 20.28 -9.30
CA LYS A 234 -9.53 20.82 -10.46
C LYS A 234 -9.33 19.88 -11.63
N CYS A 235 -10.44 19.40 -12.17
CA CYS A 235 -10.47 18.56 -13.37
C CYS A 235 -10.87 19.41 -14.56
N TYR A 236 -10.29 19.12 -15.70
CA TYR A 236 -10.64 19.72 -16.98
C TYR A 236 -10.78 18.62 -18.01
N THR A 237 -11.71 18.81 -18.91
CA THR A 237 -11.91 17.95 -20.06
C THR A 237 -11.36 18.65 -21.30
N ILE A 238 -10.51 17.95 -22.03
CA ILE A 238 -10.00 18.32 -23.33
C ILE A 238 -10.72 17.47 -24.37
N GLU A 239 -11.25 18.11 -25.42
CA GLU A 239 -11.67 17.42 -26.62
C GLU A 239 -10.77 17.84 -27.79
N LEU A 240 -10.12 16.87 -28.43
CA LEU A 240 -9.28 17.12 -29.60
C LEU A 240 -10.07 16.96 -30.90
N SER A 241 -9.80 17.83 -31.88
CA SER A 241 -10.29 17.62 -33.23
C SER A 241 -9.69 16.36 -33.86
N GLU A 242 -10.37 15.79 -34.87
CA GLU A 242 -9.85 14.66 -35.65
C GLU A 242 -8.49 14.95 -36.31
N SER A 243 -8.17 16.23 -36.57
CA SER A 243 -6.88 16.62 -37.14
C SER A 243 -5.77 16.76 -36.09
N GLY A 244 -6.13 16.86 -34.80
CA GLY A 244 -5.19 17.07 -33.70
C GLY A 244 -4.61 18.50 -33.62
N ASP A 245 -5.19 19.47 -34.34
CA ASP A 245 -4.69 20.86 -34.37
C ASP A 245 -5.57 21.84 -33.58
N VAL A 246 -6.73 21.37 -33.13
CA VAL A 246 -7.70 22.15 -32.37
C VAL A 246 -8.07 21.40 -31.11
N MET A 247 -8.10 22.12 -30.00
CA MET A 247 -8.37 21.61 -28.66
C MET A 247 -9.50 22.42 -28.05
N GLU A 248 -10.54 21.77 -27.53
CA GLU A 248 -11.59 22.42 -26.75
C GLU A 248 -11.35 22.17 -25.27
N VAL A 249 -11.29 23.24 -24.47
CA VAL A 249 -11.15 23.15 -23.01
C VAL A 249 -12.10 24.13 -22.34
N GLU A 250 -13.00 23.64 -21.50
CA GLU A 250 -13.98 24.46 -20.76
C GLU A 250 -14.80 25.41 -21.67
N GLY A 251 -15.14 24.94 -22.87
CA GLY A 251 -15.87 25.72 -23.88
C GLY A 251 -15.04 26.78 -24.60
N LYS A 252 -13.70 26.72 -24.50
CA LYS A 252 -12.78 27.51 -25.31
C LYS A 252 -12.12 26.66 -26.38
N THR A 253 -12.12 27.19 -27.60
CA THR A 253 -11.35 26.66 -28.73
C THR A 253 -9.92 27.19 -28.67
N LEU A 254 -8.95 26.29 -28.63
CA LEU A 254 -7.52 26.58 -28.73
C LEU A 254 -6.95 25.94 -30.01
N THR A 255 -6.02 26.65 -30.65
CA THR A 255 -5.27 26.14 -31.80
C THR A 255 -3.80 26.00 -31.47
N LYS A 256 -3.16 24.94 -32.00
CA LYS A 256 -1.74 24.69 -31.81
C LYS A 256 -0.91 25.75 -32.54
N GLU A 257 -0.01 26.40 -31.81
CA GLU A 257 0.97 27.32 -32.39
C GLU A 257 2.12 26.50 -33.00
N LEU A 258 2.34 26.66 -34.31
CA LEU A 258 3.39 25.99 -35.08
C LEU A 258 4.78 26.61 -34.84
#